data_AF-A0A924HLR1-F1
#
_entry.id   AF-A0A924HLR1-F1
#
_cell.length_a   1.000
_cell.length_b   1.000
_cell.length_c   1.000
_cell.angle_alpha   90.00
_cell.angle_beta   90.00
_cell.angle_gamma   90.00
#
_symmetry.space_group_name_H-M   'P 1'
#
loop_
_entity.id
_entity.type
_entity.pdbx_description
1 polymer ?
#
loop_
_entity_poly.entity_id
_entity_poly.type
_entity_poly.pdbx_seq_one_letter_code
_entity_poly.pdbx_strand_id
1 'polypeptide(L)'
;RPFTYSQKSSLLNYGHYVEALAHPMGANFREFLSIWNYQLNRWAFSAQATVAKYGLNDGMNRGKDINESYNTRTSEHGYGTAEGLVTKFTYLDARVSYVFNPKYNLRLELGGILRQENNKVLNDKTTLFTIGLRSTFRNIYQDF
;
A
#
# COMPACT_ATOMS: atom_id res chain seq x y z
N ARG A 1 -10.75 16.68 3.98
CA ARG A 1 -9.61 17.61 3.87
C ARG A 1 -8.45 16.83 3.24
N PRO A 2 -8.02 17.15 2.01
CA PRO A 2 -7.05 16.34 1.28
C PRO A 2 -5.58 16.63 1.64
N PHE A 3 -5.27 17.63 2.47
CA PHE A 3 -3.89 18.10 2.76
C PHE A 3 -3.34 17.62 4.12
N THR A 4 -3.78 16.47 4.63
CA THR A 4 -3.61 16.06 6.04
C THR A 4 -2.14 15.95 6.51
N TYR A 5 -1.15 15.97 5.62
CA TYR A 5 0.28 15.84 5.97
C TYR A 5 1.20 16.91 5.34
N SER A 6 0.63 17.87 4.61
CA SER A 6 1.39 18.98 4.01
C SER A 6 1.52 20.14 5.00
N GLN A 7 2.67 20.82 4.98
CA GLN A 7 2.97 22.00 5.82
C GLN A 7 3.34 23.22 4.99
N LYS A 8 3.54 24.38 5.64
CA LYS A 8 3.78 25.67 4.96
C LYS A 8 5.05 25.63 4.12
N SER A 9 6.04 24.88 4.60
CA SER A 9 7.31 24.59 3.94
C SER A 9 7.48 23.08 3.84
N SER A 10 8.07 22.60 2.74
CA SER A 10 8.37 21.18 2.53
C SER A 10 9.33 20.62 3.57
N LEU A 11 10.18 21.46 4.17
CA LEU A 11 11.07 21.07 5.29
C LEU A 11 10.33 20.71 6.58
N LEU A 12 9.09 21.17 6.73
CA LEU A 12 8.27 20.98 7.93
C LEU A 12 7.15 19.94 7.71
N ASN A 13 7.10 19.30 6.54
CA ASN A 13 6.07 18.32 6.24
C ASN A 13 6.26 17.03 7.06
N TYR A 14 5.21 16.21 7.12
CA TYR A 14 5.27 14.95 7.87
C TYR A 14 5.86 13.82 6.99
N GLY A 15 7.06 14.04 6.48
CA GLY A 15 7.78 13.12 5.62
C GLY A 15 9.27 13.05 5.94
N HIS A 16 9.88 11.90 5.64
CA HIS A 16 11.33 11.70 5.69
C HIS A 16 11.73 10.98 4.42
N TYR A 17 12.80 11.42 3.75
CA TYR A 17 13.16 10.94 2.40
C TYR A 17 12.04 11.03 1.36
N VAL A 18 11.20 12.08 1.40
CA VAL A 18 10.11 12.31 0.41
C VAL A 18 8.96 11.30 0.52
N GLU A 19 9.00 10.37 1.50
CA GLU A 19 7.90 9.44 1.81
C GLU A 19 7.10 9.90 3.04
N ALA A 20 5.80 9.61 3.02
CA ALA A 20 4.91 9.88 4.14
C ALA A 20 5.22 8.94 5.31
N LEU A 21 5.59 9.50 6.47
CA LEU A 21 5.84 8.70 7.69
C LEU A 21 4.57 8.09 8.28
N ALA A 22 3.40 8.64 7.97
CA ALA A 22 2.13 8.23 8.57
C ALA A 22 1.44 7.11 7.79
N HIS A 23 1.07 7.38 6.53
CA HIS A 23 0.38 6.40 5.69
C HIS A 23 1.07 6.30 4.34
N PRO A 24 1.40 5.09 3.85
CA PRO A 24 2.15 4.92 2.59
C PRO A 24 1.42 5.52 1.38
N MET A 25 0.08 5.64 1.44
CA MET A 25 -0.70 6.33 0.40
C MET A 25 -0.66 7.87 0.45
N GLY A 26 0.03 8.48 1.41
CA GLY A 26 0.16 9.94 1.52
C GLY A 26 -1.12 10.60 2.00
N ALA A 27 -1.56 11.66 1.32
CA ALA A 27 -2.79 12.38 1.63
C ALA A 27 -3.81 12.28 0.46
N ASN A 28 -5.02 12.80 0.65
CA ASN A 28 -6.11 12.75 -0.34
C ASN A 28 -6.55 11.34 -0.79
N PHE A 29 -6.58 10.36 0.11
CA PHE A 29 -6.99 8.98 -0.21
C PHE A 29 -8.09 8.45 0.71
N ARG A 30 -8.78 7.41 0.24
CA ARG A 30 -9.63 6.52 1.03
C ARG A 30 -9.22 5.09 0.70
N GLU A 31 -8.97 4.28 1.71
CA GLU A 31 -8.55 2.89 1.57
C GLU A 31 -9.45 1.98 2.39
N PHE A 32 -9.67 0.78 1.88
CA PHE A 32 -10.19 -0.36 2.59
C PHE A 32 -9.17 -1.50 2.47
N LEU A 33 -8.71 -1.99 3.62
CA LEU A 33 -7.75 -3.08 3.74
C LEU A 33 -8.40 -4.23 4.52
N SER A 34 -8.34 -5.42 3.96
CA SER A 34 -8.76 -6.66 4.61
C SER A 34 -7.66 -7.69 4.50
N ILE A 35 -7.26 -8.26 5.64
CA ILE A 35 -6.21 -9.28 5.72
C ILE A 35 -6.80 -10.50 6.41
N TRP A 36 -6.67 -11.67 5.78
CA TRP A 36 -7.13 -12.94 6.30
C TRP A 36 -5.94 -13.89 6.39
N ASN A 37 -5.72 -14.45 7.57
CA ASN A 37 -4.71 -15.47 7.79
C ASN A 37 -5.39 -16.65 8.49
N TYR A 38 -5.24 -17.83 7.91
CA TYR A 38 -5.80 -19.05 8.48
C TYR A 38 -4.80 -20.18 8.39
N GLN A 39 -4.57 -20.86 9.50
CA GLN A 39 -3.69 -22.02 9.56
C GLN A 39 -4.49 -23.24 9.97
N LEU A 40 -4.44 -24.26 9.12
CA LEU A 40 -5.05 -25.57 9.36
C LEU A 40 -3.95 -26.63 9.34
N ASN A 41 -3.56 -27.12 10.51
CA ASN A 41 -2.47 -28.08 10.69
C ASN A 41 -1.17 -27.61 10.01
N ARG A 42 -0.82 -28.26 8.89
CA ARG A 42 0.38 -27.97 8.09
C ARG A 42 0.12 -27.01 6.93
N TRP A 43 -1.14 -26.64 6.67
CA TRP A 43 -1.51 -25.67 5.65
C TRP A 43 -1.65 -24.30 6.27
N ALA A 44 -1.11 -23.27 5.63
CA ALA A 44 -1.35 -21.88 5.98
C ALA A 44 -1.79 -21.11 4.74
N PHE A 45 -2.87 -20.37 4.89
CA PHE A 45 -3.49 -19.56 3.87
C PHE A 45 -3.41 -18.10 4.31
N SER A 46 -3.00 -17.22 3.41
CA SER A 46 -3.00 -15.78 3.63
C SER A 46 -3.63 -15.10 2.44
N ALA A 47 -4.54 -14.17 2.67
CA ALA A 47 -5.10 -13.32 1.65
C ALA A 47 -5.11 -11.87 2.12
N GLN A 48 -4.79 -10.95 1.23
CA GLN A 48 -4.85 -9.52 1.44
C GLN A 48 -5.60 -8.89 0.29
N ALA A 49 -6.62 -8.11 0.61
CA ALA A 49 -7.35 -7.29 -0.35
C ALA A 49 -7.27 -5.82 0.08
N THR A 50 -6.75 -4.99 -0.82
CA THR A 50 -6.67 -3.55 -0.65
C THR A 50 -7.41 -2.87 -1.80
N VAL A 51 -8.38 -2.03 -1.47
CA VAL A 51 -9.06 -1.17 -2.43
C VAL A 51 -8.89 0.26 -1.97
N ALA A 52 -8.29 1.09 -2.81
CA ALA A 52 -8.06 2.48 -2.50
C ALA A 52 -8.50 3.41 -3.63
N LYS A 53 -8.88 4.61 -3.24
CA LYS A 53 -9.23 5.69 -4.15
C LYS A 53 -8.50 6.94 -3.70
N TYR A 54 -7.71 7.53 -4.58
CA TYR A 54 -6.99 8.77 -4.30
C TYR A 54 -7.05 9.71 -5.49
N GLY A 55 -6.87 11.00 -5.26
CA GLY A 55 -6.83 12.01 -6.31
C GLY A 55 -5.39 12.41 -6.61
N LEU A 56 -4.91 12.16 -7.82
CA LEU A 56 -3.61 12.67 -8.31
C LEU A 56 -3.72 14.17 -8.65
N ASN A 57 -2.59 14.88 -8.53
CA ASN A 57 -2.44 16.26 -8.98
C ASN A 57 -2.51 16.29 -10.53
N ASP A 58 -3.41 17.11 -11.08
CA ASP A 58 -3.61 17.29 -12.54
C ASP A 58 -3.14 18.71 -12.91
N GLY A 59 -1.83 18.95 -12.83
CA GLY A 59 -1.20 20.26 -13.06
C GLY A 59 -1.43 21.32 -11.96
N MET A 60 -2.31 21.06 -10.99
CA MET A 60 -2.57 21.91 -9.82
C MET A 60 -2.42 21.11 -8.52
N ASN A 61 -1.93 21.73 -7.45
CA ASN A 61 -1.80 21.08 -6.14
C ASN A 61 -3.20 20.75 -5.58
N ARG A 62 -3.52 19.45 -5.55
CA ARG A 62 -4.77 18.89 -4.98
C ARG A 62 -4.52 18.15 -3.66
N GLY A 63 -3.32 18.27 -3.10
CA GLY A 63 -2.98 17.83 -1.75
C GLY A 63 -2.52 16.39 -1.63
N LYS A 64 -2.29 15.67 -2.73
CA LYS A 64 -1.72 14.31 -2.66
C LYS A 64 -0.23 14.32 -2.37
N ASP A 65 0.50 15.29 -2.93
CA ASP A 65 1.91 15.47 -2.64
C ASP A 65 2.10 16.20 -1.31
N ILE A 66 2.68 15.49 -0.34
CA ILE A 66 2.98 16.03 0.99
C ILE A 66 4.15 17.01 0.96
N ASN A 67 4.97 16.99 -0.11
CA ASN A 67 6.14 17.84 -0.29
C ASN A 67 5.77 19.19 -0.91
N GLU A 68 4.57 19.32 -1.48
CA GLU A 68 4.05 20.60 -1.91
C GLU A 68 3.45 21.38 -0.74
N SER A 69 3.77 22.68 -0.67
CA SER A 69 3.21 23.58 0.34
C SER A 69 1.68 23.65 0.18
N TYR A 70 0.94 23.56 1.28
CA TYR A 70 -0.51 23.71 1.24
C TYR A 70 -0.97 25.11 0.80
N ASN A 71 -0.06 26.10 0.73
CA ASN A 71 -0.38 27.45 0.24
C ASN A 71 -0.57 27.52 -1.28
N THR A 72 -0.10 26.54 -2.04
CA THR A 72 -0.34 26.48 -3.50
C THR A 72 -1.71 25.86 -3.84
N ARG A 73 -2.57 25.65 -2.83
CA ARG A 73 -3.97 25.25 -3.00
C ARG A 73 -4.71 26.28 -3.87
N THR A 74 -5.51 25.78 -4.80
CA THR A 74 -6.29 26.58 -5.75
C THR A 74 -7.53 27.25 -5.11
N SER A 75 -7.93 26.85 -3.90
CA SER A 75 -9.09 27.41 -3.17
C SER A 75 -8.93 27.24 -1.65
N GLU A 76 -9.67 28.00 -0.84
CA GLU A 76 -9.64 27.87 0.63
C GLU A 76 -10.63 26.82 1.16
N HIS A 77 -11.70 26.53 0.42
CA HIS A 77 -12.80 25.63 0.81
C HIS A 77 -13.30 24.79 -0.39
N GLY A 78 -14.12 23.76 -0.13
CA GLY A 78 -14.77 22.97 -1.19
C GLY A 78 -14.05 21.69 -1.62
N TYR A 79 -12.89 21.35 -1.02
CA TYR A 79 -12.19 20.11 -1.34
C TYR A 79 -12.77 18.87 -0.63
N GLY A 80 -13.31 17.95 -1.41
CA GLY A 80 -13.59 16.58 -1.03
C GLY A 80 -12.34 15.72 -0.86
N THR A 81 -12.53 14.45 -0.47
CA THR A 81 -11.46 13.43 -0.45
C THR A 81 -11.49 12.64 -1.76
N ALA A 82 -10.33 12.34 -2.31
CA ALA A 82 -10.13 11.75 -3.64
C ALA A 82 -10.61 12.66 -4.80
N GLU A 83 -10.28 13.95 -4.74
CA GLU A 83 -10.52 14.93 -5.82
C GLU A 83 -9.26 15.20 -6.66
N GLY A 84 -9.44 15.61 -7.92
CA GLY A 84 -8.37 15.73 -8.92
C GLY A 84 -8.51 14.65 -9.99
N LEU A 85 -7.40 14.11 -10.46
CA LEU A 85 -7.41 12.92 -11.31
C LEU A 85 -7.70 11.70 -10.43
N VAL A 86 -8.96 11.28 -10.42
CA VAL A 86 -9.44 10.17 -9.59
C VAL A 86 -8.80 8.86 -10.06
N THR A 87 -7.95 8.28 -9.21
CA THR A 87 -7.33 6.98 -9.44
C THR A 87 -7.94 5.95 -8.50
N LYS A 88 -8.34 4.81 -9.08
CA LYS A 88 -8.75 3.61 -8.35
C LYS A 88 -7.59 2.64 -8.34
N PHE A 89 -7.20 2.22 -7.16
CA PHE A 89 -6.17 1.22 -6.92
C PHE A 89 -6.80 -0.02 -6.31
N THR A 90 -6.54 -1.18 -6.88
CA THR A 90 -6.99 -2.48 -6.38
C THR A 90 -5.80 -3.41 -6.31
N TYR A 91 -5.58 -4.02 -5.16
CA TYR A 91 -4.52 -4.98 -4.92
C TYR A 91 -5.10 -6.19 -4.21
N LEU A 92 -4.86 -7.37 -4.77
CA LEU A 92 -5.24 -8.65 -4.21
C LEU A 92 -4.00 -9.54 -4.19
N ASP A 93 -3.64 -10.04 -3.02
CA ASP A 93 -2.58 -11.03 -2.83
C ASP A 93 -3.20 -12.24 -2.14
N ALA A 94 -3.04 -13.42 -2.70
CA ALA A 94 -3.46 -14.66 -2.10
C ALA A 94 -2.30 -15.66 -2.14
N ARG A 95 -2.03 -16.29 -1.01
CA ARG A 95 -0.97 -17.30 -0.88
C ARG A 95 -1.47 -18.49 -0.10
N VAL A 96 -1.02 -19.66 -0.54
CA VAL A 96 -1.15 -20.92 0.17
C VAL A 96 0.25 -21.46 0.41
N SER A 97 0.47 -21.97 1.61
CA SER A 97 1.73 -22.58 1.98
C SER A 97 1.50 -23.90 2.70
N TYR A 98 2.39 -24.85 2.47
CA TYR A 98 2.37 -26.15 3.14
C TYR A 98 3.69 -26.41 3.86
N VAL A 99 3.60 -26.69 5.16
CA VAL A 99 4.73 -27.02 6.03
C VAL A 99 5.12 -28.48 5.83
N PHE A 100 6.17 -28.71 5.04
CA PHE A 100 6.78 -30.01 4.83
C PHE A 100 7.45 -30.53 6.10
N ASN A 101 8.33 -29.72 6.69
CA ASN A 101 9.06 -30.09 7.90
C ASN A 101 8.87 -29.03 9.00
N PRO A 102 8.07 -29.34 10.04
CA PRO A 102 7.84 -28.42 11.16
C PRO A 102 9.11 -28.05 11.93
N LYS A 103 10.12 -28.95 12.00
CA LYS A 103 11.35 -28.73 12.77
C LYS A 103 12.22 -27.60 12.19
N TYR A 104 12.23 -27.45 10.87
CA TYR A 104 12.94 -26.37 10.18
C TYR A 104 11.99 -25.33 9.57
N ASN A 105 10.71 -25.45 9.88
CA ASN A 105 9.64 -24.64 9.31
C ASN A 105 9.75 -24.53 7.77
N LEU A 106 10.06 -25.67 7.14
CA LEU A 106 10.22 -25.77 5.70
C LEU A 106 8.83 -25.73 5.07
N ARG A 107 8.59 -24.70 4.27
CA ARG A 107 7.32 -24.39 3.62
C ARG A 107 7.49 -24.34 2.12
N LEU A 108 6.54 -24.93 1.40
CA LEU A 108 6.35 -24.65 -0.02
C LEU A 108 5.22 -23.64 -0.13
N GLU A 109 5.45 -22.56 -0.86
CA GLU A 109 4.55 -21.43 -0.99
C GLU A 109 4.13 -21.29 -2.47
N LEU A 110 2.84 -21.06 -2.68
CA LEU A 110 2.26 -20.67 -3.95
C LEU A 110 1.49 -19.37 -3.71
N GLY A 111 1.75 -18.37 -4.54
CA GLY A 111 1.17 -17.04 -4.42
C GLY A 111 0.67 -16.50 -5.75
N GLY A 112 -0.33 -15.64 -5.67
CA GLY A 112 -0.88 -14.89 -6.79
C GLY A 112 -1.16 -13.46 -6.37
N ILE A 113 -0.64 -12.52 -7.13
CA ILE A 113 -0.84 -11.09 -6.92
C ILE A 113 -1.55 -10.51 -8.15
N LEU A 114 -2.62 -9.77 -7.90
CA LEU A 114 -3.30 -8.94 -8.89
C LEU A 114 -3.23 -7.50 -8.41
N ARG A 115 -2.64 -6.64 -9.23
CA ARG A 115 -2.56 -5.19 -9.00
C ARG A 115 -3.19 -4.50 -10.19
N GLN A 116 -4.13 -3.61 -9.93
CA GLN A 116 -4.74 -2.77 -10.95
C GLN A 116 -4.79 -1.32 -10.47
N GLU A 117 -4.40 -0.42 -11.37
CA GLU A 117 -4.45 1.01 -11.16
C GLU A 117 -5.11 1.67 -12.38
N ASN A 118 -6.22 2.36 -12.16
CA ASN A 118 -7.02 2.93 -13.24
C ASN A 118 -7.41 4.37 -12.93
N ASN A 119 -7.12 5.27 -13.88
CA ASN A 119 -7.56 6.65 -13.92
C ASN A 119 -7.93 7.04 -15.39
N LYS A 120 -8.29 8.29 -15.64
CA LYS A 120 -8.71 8.74 -16.99
C LYS A 120 -7.61 8.70 -18.08
N VAL A 121 -6.35 8.58 -17.68
CA VAL A 121 -5.13 8.66 -18.51
C VAL A 121 -4.35 7.35 -18.52
N LEU A 122 -4.41 6.57 -17.44
CA LEU A 122 -3.59 5.40 -17.17
C LEU A 122 -4.47 4.25 -16.70
N ASN A 123 -4.28 3.08 -17.29
CA ASN A 123 -4.94 1.83 -16.90
C ASN A 123 -3.91 0.71 -16.88
N ASP A 124 -3.23 0.57 -15.74
CA ASP A 124 -2.20 -0.42 -15.52
C ASP A 124 -2.76 -1.64 -14.80
N LYS A 125 -2.38 -2.82 -15.30
CA LYS A 125 -2.74 -4.10 -14.70
C LYS A 125 -1.53 -5.00 -14.67
N THR A 126 -1.24 -5.54 -13.49
CA THR A 126 -0.14 -6.47 -13.25
C THR A 126 -0.69 -7.71 -12.57
N THR A 127 -0.36 -8.86 -13.14
CA THR A 127 -0.63 -10.17 -12.54
C THR A 127 0.70 -10.88 -12.34
N LEU A 128 0.98 -11.35 -11.13
CA LEU A 128 2.18 -12.10 -10.81
C LEU A 128 1.79 -13.42 -10.14
N PHE A 129 2.37 -14.51 -10.61
CA PHE A 129 2.28 -15.81 -9.95
C PHE A 129 3.65 -16.16 -9.39
N THR A 130 3.67 -16.66 -8.16
CA THR A 130 4.90 -17.01 -7.46
C THR A 130 4.82 -18.44 -6.94
N ILE A 131 5.93 -19.16 -7.06
CA ILE A 131 6.16 -20.45 -6.43
C ILE A 131 7.51 -20.40 -5.74
N GLY A 132 7.58 -20.86 -4.50
CA GLY A 132 8.79 -20.76 -3.72
C GLY A 132 8.90 -21.81 -2.64
N LEU A 133 10.12 -22.03 -2.19
CA LEU A 133 10.43 -22.85 -1.02
C LEU A 133 11.07 -21.95 0.02
N ARG A 134 10.47 -21.88 1.21
CA ARG A 134 10.91 -21.07 2.34
C ARG A 134 11.33 -21.97 3.48
N SER A 135 12.48 -21.70 4.09
CA SER A 135 12.94 -22.42 5.27
C SER A 135 13.47 -21.43 6.30
N THR A 136 13.24 -21.70 7.58
CA THR A 136 13.77 -20.86 8.66
C THR A 136 14.73 -21.74 9.45
N PHE A 137 16.02 -21.65 9.11
CA PHE A 137 17.06 -22.56 9.62
C PHE A 137 17.81 -22.03 10.85
N ARG A 138 17.56 -20.78 11.30
CA ARG A 138 18.20 -20.20 12.49
C ARG A 138 17.24 -19.36 13.33
N ASN A 139 17.19 -19.65 14.62
CA ASN A 139 16.91 -18.65 15.65
C ASN A 139 18.21 -17.89 15.89
N ILE A 140 18.35 -16.69 15.33
CA ILE A 140 19.44 -15.79 15.73
C ILE A 140 18.97 -15.16 17.04
N TYR A 141 19.43 -15.70 18.16
CA TYR A 141 19.39 -14.99 19.43
C TYR A 141 20.31 -13.79 19.28
N GLN A 142 19.73 -12.60 19.07
CA GLN A 142 20.44 -11.36 19.29
C GLN A 142 20.32 -11.05 20.78
N ASP A 143 21.30 -11.52 21.54
CA ASP A 143 21.51 -11.10 22.92
C ASP A 143 22.75 -10.21 22.92
N PHE A 144 22.54 -8.90 23.05
CA PHE A 144 23.48 -7.86 23.46
C PHE A 144 22.70 -6.63 23.93
#